data_AF-A0AAV2K2F0-F1
#
_entry.id   AF-A0AAV2K2F0-F1
#
_cell.length_a   1.000
_cell.length_b   1.000
_cell.length_c   1.000
_cell.angle_alpha   90.00
_cell.angle_beta   90.00
_cell.angle_gamma   90.00
#
_symmetry.space_group_name_H-M   'P 1'
#
loop_
_entity.id
_entity.type
_entity.pdbx_description
1 polymer ?
#
loop_
_entity_poly.entity_id
_entity_poly.type
_entity_poly.pdbx_seq_one_letter_code
_entity_poly.pdbx_strand_id
1 'polypeptide(L)'
;MWGGRAFHRVPHRSTAFHSVPHRSTEFHSVPQSSTAFHRVPQRSTLFHRVPQRSTEFHSVPQSSTAFHIVPQSSTAFHRVPQRSTAFHRVPQRSTAFHRVPQRSTEFHSVPQRSTEFHGVPQCSTAFHIVQQSSTAFHRVPQRSTEFHSVPQSSTAFHRVPQRSTAFHRVPQRFTAFHSVPQRSTEFHSVPQRSKSIFFIVTHF
;
A
#
# COMPACT_ATOMS: atom_id res chain seq x y z
N MET A 1 -10.09 28.13 -12.67
CA MET A 1 -8.63 27.94 -12.80
C MET A 1 -7.99 28.12 -11.42
N TRP A 2 -7.87 27.05 -10.61
CA TRP A 2 -7.27 27.14 -9.26
C TRP A 2 -5.84 26.58 -9.31
N GLY A 3 -4.88 27.48 -9.52
CA GLY A 3 -3.46 27.18 -9.50
C GLY A 3 -2.94 27.00 -8.07
N GLY A 4 -2.08 26.00 -7.88
CA GLY A 4 -0.92 26.06 -6.97
C GLY A 4 -1.12 26.30 -5.47
N ARG A 5 -2.33 26.27 -4.91
CA ARG A 5 -2.54 26.57 -3.48
C ARG A 5 -2.23 25.36 -2.58
N ALA A 6 -1.60 25.65 -1.44
CA ALA A 6 -1.55 24.75 -0.30
C ALA A 6 -2.94 24.68 0.35
N PHE A 7 -3.38 23.48 0.70
CA PHE A 7 -4.68 23.25 1.36
C PHE A 7 -4.46 22.61 2.72
N HIS A 8 -4.94 23.27 3.78
CA HIS A 8 -4.89 22.78 5.16
C HIS A 8 -6.30 22.67 5.73
N ARG A 9 -6.70 21.50 6.26
CA ARG A 9 -8.04 21.30 6.85
C ARG A 9 -8.04 20.30 8.01
N VAL A 10 -8.55 20.73 9.16
CA VAL A 10 -8.70 19.90 10.38
C VAL A 10 -10.18 19.86 10.80
N PRO A 11 -11.05 19.11 10.11
CA PRO A 11 -12.46 19.03 10.47
C PRO A 11 -12.70 17.96 11.55
N HIS A 12 -13.55 18.25 12.53
CA HIS A 12 -13.97 17.24 13.52
C HIS A 12 -14.74 16.08 12.88
N ARG A 13 -15.74 16.38 12.04
CA ARG A 13 -16.53 15.38 11.33
C ARG A 13 -16.75 15.79 9.89
N SER A 14 -16.47 14.89 8.96
CA SER A 14 -16.74 15.07 7.54
C SER A 14 -17.60 13.91 7.06
N THR A 15 -18.80 14.20 6.57
CA THR A 15 -19.65 13.18 5.94
C THR A 15 -19.05 12.77 4.60
N ALA A 16 -18.82 13.74 3.72
CA ALA A 16 -18.13 13.53 2.45
C ALA A 16 -17.10 14.62 2.20
N PHE A 17 -15.99 14.25 1.55
CA PHE A 17 -15.05 15.19 0.95
C PHE A 17 -14.74 14.73 -0.47
N HIS A 18 -15.00 15.59 -1.45
CA HIS A 18 -14.74 15.33 -2.86
C HIS A 18 -13.90 16.47 -3.45
N SER A 19 -12.78 16.16 -4.10
CA SER A 19 -11.93 17.17 -4.72
C SER A 19 -11.11 16.61 -5.89
N VAL A 20 -11.11 17.33 -7.01
CA VAL A 20 -10.40 16.98 -8.25
C VAL A 20 -9.55 18.17 -8.72
N PRO A 21 -8.45 18.51 -8.01
CA PRO A 21 -7.64 19.65 -8.39
C PRO A 21 -6.67 19.29 -9.54
N HIS A 22 -6.50 20.22 -10.49
CA HIS A 22 -5.50 20.07 -11.56
C HIS A 22 -4.06 20.10 -11.02
N ARG A 23 -3.73 21.05 -10.15
CA ARG A 23 -2.41 21.14 -9.51
C ARG A 23 -2.57 21.49 -8.03
N SER A 24 -1.83 20.79 -7.19
CA SER A 24 -1.74 21.03 -5.75
C SER A 24 -0.28 21.00 -5.36
N THR A 25 0.21 22.08 -4.76
CA THR A 25 1.56 22.09 -4.16
C THR A 25 1.53 21.23 -2.90
N GLU A 26 0.58 21.50 -2.02
CA GLU A 26 0.44 20.79 -0.75
C GLU A 26 -1.03 20.52 -0.40
N PHE A 27 -1.28 19.34 0.17
CA PHE A 27 -2.54 19.01 0.83
C PHE A 27 -2.25 18.39 2.19
N HIS A 28 -2.78 19.00 3.24
CA HIS A 28 -2.69 18.53 4.61
C HIS A 28 -4.09 18.42 5.22
N SER A 29 -4.45 17.25 5.73
CA SER A 29 -5.72 17.09 6.46
C SER A 29 -5.69 16.05 7.58
N VAL A 30 -6.23 16.44 8.73
CA VAL A 30 -6.27 15.61 9.95
C VAL A 30 -7.69 15.54 10.50
N PRO A 31 -8.62 14.83 9.84
CA PRO A 31 -9.99 14.72 10.32
C PRO A 31 -10.10 13.73 11.48
N GLN A 32 -10.90 14.04 12.50
CA GLN A 32 -11.19 13.09 13.57
C GLN A 32 -12.07 11.94 13.04
N SER A 33 -13.11 12.27 12.29
CA SER A 33 -13.97 11.27 11.64
C SER A 33 -14.35 11.65 10.21
N SER A 34 -14.29 10.67 9.31
CA SER A 34 -14.64 10.82 7.90
C SER A 34 -15.46 9.63 7.45
N THR A 35 -16.67 9.83 6.92
CA THR A 35 -17.42 8.73 6.31
C THR A 35 -16.81 8.42 4.94
N ALA A 36 -16.76 9.40 4.04
CA ALA A 36 -16.19 9.24 2.70
C ALA A 36 -15.15 10.30 2.37
N PHE A 37 -14.02 9.89 1.79
CA PHE A 37 -13.01 10.78 1.22
C PHE A 37 -12.65 10.35 -0.19
N HIS A 38 -12.85 11.24 -1.15
CA HIS A 38 -12.52 11.04 -2.55
C HIS A 38 -11.65 12.20 -3.06
N ARG A 39 -10.41 11.90 -3.49
CA ARG A 39 -9.53 12.91 -4.09
C ARG A 39 -8.73 12.39 -5.27
N VAL A 40 -8.83 13.08 -6.40
CA VAL A 40 -8.21 12.72 -7.68
C VAL A 40 -7.41 13.90 -8.22
N PRO A 41 -6.24 14.23 -7.63
CA PRO A 41 -5.41 15.31 -8.16
C PRO A 41 -4.67 14.86 -9.43
N GLN A 42 -4.59 15.70 -10.46
CA GLN A 42 -3.76 15.39 -11.63
C GLN A 42 -2.26 15.49 -11.27
N ARG A 43 -1.84 16.56 -10.59
CA ARG A 43 -0.48 16.71 -10.07
C ARG A 43 -0.49 17.19 -8.62
N SER A 44 0.25 16.49 -7.76
CA SER A 44 0.42 16.86 -6.34
C SER A 44 1.89 16.80 -5.97
N THR A 45 2.49 17.87 -5.44
CA THR A 45 3.87 17.74 -4.92
C THR A 45 3.85 16.95 -3.61
N LEU A 46 3.06 17.42 -2.63
CA LEU A 46 2.91 16.78 -1.33
C LEU A 46 1.45 16.48 -1.01
N PHE A 47 1.20 15.30 -0.45
CA PHE A 47 -0.09 14.92 0.11
C PHE A 47 0.11 14.25 1.47
N HIS A 48 -0.51 14.82 2.50
CA HIS A 48 -0.47 14.33 3.86
C HIS A 48 -1.89 14.22 4.44
N ARG A 49 -2.28 13.03 4.88
CA ARG A 49 -3.57 12.83 5.56
C ARG A 49 -3.48 11.88 6.75
N VAL A 50 -4.01 12.29 7.89
CA VAL A 50 -3.97 11.51 9.14
C VAL A 50 -5.38 11.44 9.74
N PRO A 51 -6.29 10.63 9.19
CA PRO A 51 -7.62 10.48 9.78
C PRO A 51 -7.58 9.55 11.00
N GLN A 52 -8.26 9.88 12.10
CA GLN A 52 -8.41 8.93 13.21
C GLN A 52 -9.39 7.80 12.82
N ARG A 53 -10.55 8.14 12.28
CA ARG A 53 -11.54 7.17 11.78
C ARG A 53 -11.97 7.51 10.36
N SER A 54 -11.91 6.53 9.46
CA SER A 54 -12.37 6.66 8.08
C SER A 54 -13.21 5.45 7.69
N THR A 55 -14.46 5.60 7.27
CA THR A 55 -15.18 4.44 6.73
C THR A 55 -14.60 4.09 5.37
N GLU A 56 -14.54 5.07 4.47
CA GLU A 56 -14.01 4.90 3.12
C GLU A 56 -12.96 5.95 2.78
N PHE A 57 -11.86 5.48 2.21
CA PHE A 57 -10.84 6.33 1.62
C PHE A 57 -10.56 5.91 0.18
N HIS A 58 -10.72 6.86 -0.73
CA HIS A 58 -10.39 6.72 -2.13
C HIS A 58 -9.49 7.86 -2.59
N SER A 59 -8.32 7.53 -3.14
CA SER A 59 -7.48 8.53 -3.79
C SER A 59 -6.74 7.97 -5.01
N VAL A 60 -6.79 8.72 -6.10
CA VAL A 60 -6.20 8.33 -7.40
C VAL A 60 -5.41 9.51 -7.95
N PRO A 61 -4.23 9.82 -7.40
CA PRO A 61 -3.38 10.84 -7.99
C PRO A 61 -2.76 10.32 -9.30
N GLN A 62 -2.82 11.11 -10.36
CA GLN A 62 -2.13 10.77 -11.61
C GLN A 62 -0.60 10.91 -11.46
N SER A 63 -0.14 11.98 -10.82
CA SER A 63 1.28 12.14 -10.48
C SER A 63 1.45 12.77 -9.10
N SER A 64 2.33 12.19 -8.29
CA SER A 64 2.72 12.77 -7.00
C SER A 64 4.21 12.64 -6.69
N THR A 65 4.84 13.66 -6.14
CA THR A 65 6.23 13.53 -5.67
C THR A 65 6.26 12.71 -4.38
N ALA A 66 5.56 13.16 -3.34
CA ALA A 66 5.44 12.42 -2.08
C ALA A 66 4.00 12.29 -1.63
N PHE A 67 3.67 11.12 -1.08
CA PHE A 67 2.35 10.87 -0.52
C PHE A 67 2.43 10.06 0.77
N HIS A 68 1.85 10.64 1.82
CA HIS A 68 1.87 10.15 3.17
C HIS A 68 0.46 10.03 3.73
N ILE A 69 0.07 8.83 4.17
CA ILE A 69 -1.19 8.64 4.92
C ILE A 69 -0.98 7.73 6.10
N VAL A 70 -1.49 8.16 7.25
CA VAL A 70 -1.47 7.38 8.49
C VAL A 70 -2.89 7.36 9.07
N PRO A 71 -3.76 6.46 8.58
CA PRO A 71 -5.08 6.28 9.18
C PRO A 71 -4.97 5.41 10.43
N GLN A 72 -5.56 5.85 11.54
CA GLN A 72 -5.61 5.04 12.76
C GLN A 72 -6.60 3.87 12.62
N SER A 73 -7.75 4.12 11.99
CA SER A 73 -8.70 3.06 11.65
C SER A 73 -9.41 3.34 10.34
N SER A 74 -9.51 2.32 9.47
CA SER A 74 -10.30 2.43 8.25
C SER A 74 -11.06 1.16 7.87
N THR A 75 -12.34 1.25 7.53
CA THR A 75 -13.07 0.07 7.02
C THR A 75 -12.54 -0.33 5.64
N ALA A 76 -12.62 0.58 4.68
CA ALA A 76 -12.14 0.36 3.32
C ALA A 76 -11.12 1.44 2.93
N PHE A 77 -10.00 0.99 2.37
CA PHE A 77 -9.01 1.88 1.80
C PHE A 77 -8.62 1.42 0.41
N HIS A 78 -8.89 2.28 -0.57
CA HIS A 78 -8.58 2.06 -1.97
C HIS A 78 -7.67 3.17 -2.49
N ARG A 79 -6.55 2.78 -3.12
CA ARG A 79 -5.65 3.76 -3.73
C ARG A 79 -4.93 3.22 -4.96
N VAL A 80 -4.95 4.02 -6.02
CA VAL A 80 -4.34 3.70 -7.31
C VAL A 80 -3.54 4.91 -7.79
N PRO A 81 -2.35 5.20 -7.23
CA PRO A 81 -1.48 6.22 -7.82
C PRO A 81 -0.95 5.71 -9.18
N GLN A 82 -1.05 6.54 -10.22
CA GLN A 82 -0.46 6.19 -11.51
C GLN A 82 1.07 6.36 -11.50
N ARG A 83 1.56 7.48 -10.95
CA ARG A 83 3.00 7.73 -10.78
C ARG A 83 3.29 8.36 -9.43
N SER A 84 4.25 7.80 -8.69
CA SER A 84 4.76 8.44 -7.47
C SER A 84 6.27 8.29 -7.30
N THR A 85 6.99 9.35 -6.92
CA THR A 85 8.40 9.18 -6.53
C THR A 85 8.49 8.42 -5.22
N ALA A 86 7.88 8.95 -4.16
CA ALA A 86 7.87 8.35 -2.83
C ALA A 86 6.44 8.10 -2.34
N PHE A 87 6.22 6.88 -1.87
CA PHE A 87 4.96 6.46 -1.28
C PHE A 87 5.20 5.91 0.13
N HIS A 88 4.56 6.50 1.14
CA HIS A 88 4.61 5.99 2.51
C HIS A 88 3.20 5.84 3.12
N ARG A 89 2.92 4.70 3.78
CA ARG A 89 1.68 4.53 4.56
C ARG A 89 1.88 3.61 5.76
N VAL A 90 1.30 4.02 6.88
CA VAL A 90 1.26 3.26 8.13
C VAL A 90 -0.19 3.20 8.65
N PRO A 91 -1.02 2.28 8.16
CA PRO A 91 -2.35 2.07 8.73
C PRO A 91 -2.25 1.20 9.98
N GLN A 92 -2.87 1.64 11.07
CA GLN A 92 -2.90 0.82 12.30
C GLN A 92 -3.94 -0.29 12.21
N ARG A 93 -5.16 0.01 11.77
CA ARG A 93 -6.23 -1.00 11.62
C ARG A 93 -7.01 -0.80 10.33
N SER A 94 -7.18 -1.85 9.55
CA SER A 94 -8.10 -1.82 8.41
C SER A 94 -8.89 -3.11 8.19
N THR A 95 -10.15 -3.02 7.75
CA THR A 95 -10.87 -4.23 7.33
C THR A 95 -10.34 -4.68 5.97
N ALA A 96 -10.50 -3.83 4.95
CA ALA A 96 -10.04 -4.09 3.59
C ALA A 96 -9.02 -3.05 3.12
N PHE A 97 -7.90 -3.52 2.59
CA PHE A 97 -6.87 -2.69 2.02
C PHE A 97 -6.53 -3.11 0.59
N HIS A 98 -6.86 -2.26 -0.37
CA HIS A 98 -6.57 -2.48 -1.78
C HIS A 98 -5.63 -1.42 -2.33
N ARG A 99 -4.52 -1.87 -2.95
CA ARG A 99 -3.57 -0.97 -3.61
C ARG A 99 -3.02 -1.48 -4.92
N VAL A 100 -3.01 -0.59 -5.91
CA VAL A 100 -2.47 -0.85 -7.24
C VAL A 100 -1.64 0.34 -7.70
N PRO A 101 -0.44 0.58 -7.15
CA PRO A 101 0.45 1.59 -7.70
C PRO A 101 0.93 1.14 -9.09
N GLN A 102 0.78 1.99 -10.11
CA GLN A 102 1.23 1.65 -11.46
C GLN A 102 2.74 1.85 -11.62
N ARG A 103 3.29 2.97 -11.16
CA ARG A 103 4.74 3.22 -11.17
C ARG A 103 5.18 3.95 -9.91
N SER A 104 6.17 3.43 -9.21
CA SER A 104 6.81 4.14 -8.10
C SER A 104 8.32 3.96 -8.04
N THR A 105 9.08 5.00 -7.74
CA THR A 105 10.50 4.80 -7.42
C THR A 105 10.61 4.04 -6.09
N GLU A 106 9.95 4.56 -5.06
CA GLU A 106 9.93 3.96 -3.73
C GLU A 106 8.50 3.72 -3.24
N PHE A 107 8.25 2.50 -2.79
CA PHE A 107 7.01 2.14 -2.12
C PHE A 107 7.26 1.54 -0.76
N HIS A 108 6.72 2.18 0.28
CA HIS A 108 6.79 1.71 1.65
C HIS A 108 5.39 1.62 2.27
N SER A 109 5.05 0.45 2.81
CA SER A 109 3.78 0.22 3.49
C SER A 109 3.98 -0.62 4.75
N VAL A 110 3.52 -0.13 5.89
CA VAL A 110 3.60 -0.84 7.18
C VAL A 110 2.23 -0.99 7.84
N PRO A 111 1.36 -1.89 7.35
CA PRO A 111 0.10 -2.17 8.01
C PRO A 111 0.31 -3.00 9.27
N GLN A 112 -0.27 -2.52 10.38
CA GLN A 112 -0.21 -3.26 11.64
C GLN A 112 -1.26 -4.39 11.65
N ARG A 113 -2.54 -4.07 11.44
CA ARG A 113 -3.61 -5.07 11.42
C ARG A 113 -4.54 -4.88 10.24
N SER A 114 -4.75 -5.94 9.46
CA SER A 114 -5.77 -5.95 8.42
C SER A 114 -6.52 -7.27 8.33
N THR A 115 -7.83 -7.25 8.09
CA THR A 115 -8.52 -8.51 7.74
C THR A 115 -8.03 -8.97 6.36
N GLU A 116 -8.08 -8.07 5.39
CA GLU A 116 -7.61 -8.33 4.02
C GLU A 116 -6.59 -7.29 3.58
N PHE A 117 -5.46 -7.79 3.09
CA PHE A 117 -4.45 -6.99 2.44
C PHE A 117 -4.25 -7.46 1.01
N HIS A 118 -4.58 -6.60 0.06
CA HIS A 118 -4.39 -6.85 -1.35
C HIS A 118 -3.52 -5.77 -1.98
N GLY A 119 -2.56 -6.19 -2.79
CA GLY A 119 -2.10 -5.27 -3.81
C GLY A 119 -1.19 -5.80 -4.89
N VAL A 120 -1.15 -4.99 -5.93
CA VAL A 120 -0.64 -5.36 -7.24
C VAL A 120 0.20 -4.18 -7.73
N PRO A 121 1.42 -3.98 -7.18
CA PRO A 121 2.32 -2.99 -7.74
C PRO A 121 2.75 -3.44 -9.15
N GLN A 122 2.60 -2.56 -10.12
CA GLN A 122 2.93 -2.88 -11.51
C GLN A 122 4.44 -2.71 -11.76
N CYS A 123 5.01 -1.54 -11.45
CA CYS A 123 6.45 -1.31 -11.55
C CYS A 123 6.98 -0.51 -10.37
N SER A 124 8.06 -0.98 -9.76
CA SER A 124 8.79 -0.19 -8.76
C SER A 124 10.29 -0.41 -8.75
N THR A 125 11.08 0.62 -8.44
CA THR A 125 12.52 0.40 -8.20
C THR A 125 12.71 -0.34 -6.88
N ALA A 126 12.25 0.26 -5.78
CA ALA A 126 12.28 -0.33 -4.45
C ALA A 126 10.86 -0.53 -3.90
N PHE A 127 10.57 -1.73 -3.41
CA PHE A 127 9.27 -2.08 -2.85
C PHE A 127 9.40 -2.78 -1.51
N HIS A 128 8.93 -2.11 -0.46
CA HIS A 128 9.06 -2.55 0.91
C HIS A 128 7.69 -2.65 1.59
N ILE A 129 7.42 -3.82 2.17
CA ILE A 129 6.24 -4.04 3.01
C ILE A 129 6.61 -4.74 4.30
N VAL A 130 6.15 -4.19 5.41
CA VAL A 130 6.13 -4.89 6.70
C VAL A 130 4.68 -5.04 7.13
N GLN A 131 4.17 -6.27 7.13
CA GLN A 131 2.81 -6.57 7.60
C GLN A 131 2.91 -7.26 8.96
N GLN A 132 2.34 -6.67 10.02
CA GLN A 132 2.38 -7.33 11.33
C GLN A 132 1.35 -8.46 11.47
N SER A 133 0.08 -8.21 11.12
CA SER A 133 -0.97 -9.21 11.24
C SER A 133 -2.00 -9.07 10.14
N SER A 134 -2.38 -10.20 9.52
CA SER A 134 -3.54 -10.27 8.64
C SER A 134 -4.32 -11.56 8.71
N THR A 135 -5.60 -11.55 8.33
CA THR A 135 -6.30 -12.81 8.05
C THR A 135 -5.89 -13.32 6.68
N ALA A 136 -5.99 -12.48 5.66
CA ALA A 136 -5.58 -12.77 4.29
C ALA A 136 -4.57 -11.73 3.77
N PHE A 137 -3.46 -12.23 3.22
CA PHE A 137 -2.45 -11.41 2.56
C PHE A 137 -2.25 -11.89 1.12
N HIS A 138 -2.59 -11.03 0.16
CA HIS A 138 -2.47 -11.31 -1.26
C HIS A 138 -1.61 -10.26 -1.97
N ARG A 139 -0.55 -10.70 -2.65
CA ARG A 139 0.35 -9.81 -3.39
C ARG A 139 0.78 -10.37 -4.74
N VAL A 140 0.66 -9.55 -5.77
CA VAL A 140 1.12 -9.89 -7.14
C VAL A 140 1.97 -8.74 -7.68
N PRO A 141 3.23 -8.60 -7.24
CA PRO A 141 4.13 -7.63 -7.83
C PRO A 141 4.53 -8.07 -9.24
N GLN A 142 4.34 -7.18 -10.22
CA GLN A 142 4.61 -7.49 -11.63
C GLN A 142 6.09 -7.28 -11.96
N ARG A 143 6.66 -6.11 -11.66
CA ARG A 143 8.08 -5.82 -11.87
C ARG A 143 8.69 -4.99 -10.74
N SER A 144 9.79 -5.45 -10.17
CA SER A 144 10.58 -4.65 -9.24
C SER A 144 12.08 -4.87 -9.38
N THR A 145 12.92 -3.84 -9.18
CA THR A 145 14.37 -4.08 -9.05
C THR A 145 14.62 -4.78 -7.71
N GLU A 146 14.14 -4.17 -6.62
CA GLU A 146 14.23 -4.73 -5.28
C GLU A 146 12.85 -4.95 -4.69
N PHE A 147 12.65 -6.15 -4.15
CA PHE A 147 11.45 -6.48 -3.40
C PHE A 147 11.82 -6.98 -2.01
N HIS A 148 11.28 -6.31 -0.98
CA HIS A 148 11.36 -6.74 0.40
C HIS A 148 9.97 -6.88 1.03
N SER A 149 9.67 -8.05 1.59
CA SER A 149 8.47 -8.23 2.42
C SER A 149 8.71 -9.05 3.66
N VAL A 150 8.24 -8.50 4.78
CA VAL A 150 8.28 -9.12 6.11
C VAL A 150 6.85 -9.24 6.64
N PRO A 151 6.11 -10.28 6.23
CA PRO A 151 4.85 -10.63 6.88
C PRO A 151 5.15 -11.39 8.18
N GLN A 152 4.73 -10.84 9.32
CA GLN A 152 4.96 -11.42 10.65
C GLN A 152 3.92 -12.49 10.97
N SER A 153 2.62 -12.21 10.78
CA SER A 153 1.57 -13.22 11.00
C SER A 153 0.44 -13.13 9.97
N SER A 154 0.05 -14.26 9.39
CA SER A 154 -1.17 -14.35 8.59
C SER A 154 -1.83 -15.72 8.64
N THR A 155 -3.16 -15.79 8.61
CA THR A 155 -3.86 -17.07 8.45
C THR A 155 -3.61 -17.62 7.04
N ALA A 156 -3.90 -16.83 6.01
CA ALA A 156 -3.63 -17.16 4.62
C ALA A 156 -2.64 -16.16 4.02
N PHE A 157 -1.64 -16.68 3.31
CA PHE A 157 -0.69 -15.89 2.56
C PHE A 157 -0.57 -16.42 1.13
N HIS A 158 -0.82 -15.56 0.16
CA HIS A 158 -0.68 -15.87 -1.27
C HIS A 158 0.16 -14.81 -1.97
N ARG A 159 1.19 -15.26 -2.71
CA ARG A 159 2.05 -14.34 -3.45
C ARG A 159 2.57 -14.90 -4.76
N VAL A 160 2.48 -14.08 -5.80
CA VAL A 160 3.00 -14.41 -7.14
C VAL A 160 3.82 -13.25 -7.69
N PRO A 161 5.10 -13.15 -7.33
CA PRO A 161 6.04 -12.21 -7.94
C PRO A 161 6.37 -12.65 -9.38
N GLN A 162 6.13 -11.77 -10.35
CA GLN A 162 6.33 -12.09 -11.76
C GLN A 162 7.79 -11.87 -12.18
N ARG A 163 8.36 -10.67 -11.90
CA ARG A 163 9.77 -10.36 -12.20
C ARG A 163 10.42 -9.49 -11.14
N SER A 164 11.57 -9.93 -10.62
CA SER A 164 12.43 -9.10 -9.78
C SER A 164 13.93 -9.30 -10.04
N THR A 165 14.77 -8.31 -9.78
CA THR A 165 16.22 -8.54 -9.72
C THR A 165 16.56 -9.19 -8.38
N ALA A 166 16.38 -8.45 -7.28
CA ALA A 166 16.57 -8.96 -5.93
C ALA A 166 15.23 -9.18 -5.21
N PHE A 167 15.10 -10.35 -4.59
CA PHE A 167 13.94 -10.71 -3.81
C PHE A 167 14.35 -11.17 -2.40
N HIS A 168 13.90 -10.43 -1.40
CA HIS A 168 14.10 -10.78 0.00
C HIS A 168 12.77 -10.94 0.74
N ARG A 169 12.67 -12.01 1.53
CA ARG A 169 11.47 -12.30 2.28
C ARG A 169 11.73 -13.03 3.59
N VAL A 170 11.08 -12.55 4.65
CA VAL A 170 11.13 -13.18 5.98
C VAL A 170 9.72 -13.41 6.51
N PRO A 171 9.03 -14.47 6.06
CA PRO A 171 7.75 -14.86 6.65
C PRO A 171 7.96 -15.53 8.01
N GLN A 172 7.34 -15.01 9.07
CA GLN A 172 7.44 -15.63 10.40
C GLN A 172 6.36 -16.70 10.68
N ARG A 173 5.07 -16.34 10.86
CA ARG A 173 4.02 -17.27 11.32
C ARG A 173 2.80 -17.37 10.38
N PHE A 174 2.53 -18.56 9.85
CA PHE A 174 1.38 -18.79 8.95
C PHE A 174 0.58 -20.05 9.26
N THR A 175 -0.71 -20.05 8.90
CA THR A 175 -1.50 -21.30 8.81
C THR A 175 -1.36 -21.91 7.42
N ALA A 176 -1.62 -21.13 6.37
CA ALA A 176 -1.45 -21.54 4.98
C ALA A 176 -0.54 -20.56 4.24
N PHE A 177 0.48 -21.11 3.55
CA PHE A 177 1.47 -20.34 2.83
C PHE A 177 1.62 -20.80 1.38
N HIS A 178 1.37 -19.89 0.43
CA HIS A 178 1.52 -20.12 -1.01
C HIS A 178 2.40 -19.03 -1.64
N SER A 179 3.49 -19.43 -2.30
CA SER A 179 4.37 -18.51 -3.04
C SER A 179 4.93 -19.12 -4.30
N VAL A 180 4.79 -18.40 -5.41
CA VAL A 180 5.27 -18.82 -6.74
C VAL A 180 6.02 -17.65 -7.41
N PRO A 181 7.30 -17.42 -7.07
CA PRO A 181 8.17 -16.51 -7.84
C PRO A 181 8.44 -17.09 -9.24
N GLN A 182 8.20 -16.29 -10.27
CA GLN A 182 8.39 -16.74 -11.66
C GLN A 182 9.78 -16.42 -12.23
N ARG A 183 10.31 -15.22 -12.01
CA ARG A 183 11.63 -14.80 -12.52
C ARG A 183 12.36 -13.89 -11.53
N SER A 184 13.42 -14.38 -10.92
CA SER A 184 14.32 -13.59 -10.07
C SER A 184 15.78 -13.96 -10.30
N THR A 185 16.67 -12.97 -10.42
CA THR A 185 18.11 -13.22 -10.48
C THR A 185 18.66 -13.61 -9.11
N GLU A 186 18.14 -13.00 -8.04
CA GLU A 186 18.48 -13.35 -6.64
C GLU A 186 17.22 -13.57 -5.81
N PHE A 187 17.18 -14.69 -5.09
CA PHE A 187 16.06 -15.06 -4.23
C PHE A 187 16.52 -15.50 -2.85
N HIS A 188 16.01 -14.82 -1.82
CA HIS A 188 16.24 -15.16 -0.43
C HIS A 188 14.91 -15.22 0.32
N SER A 189 14.62 -16.39 0.92
CA SER A 189 13.42 -16.61 1.73
C SER A 189 13.73 -17.43 2.96
N VAL A 190 13.38 -16.90 4.14
CA VAL A 190 13.58 -17.59 5.43
C VAL A 190 12.24 -17.75 6.15
N PRO A 191 11.47 -18.81 5.85
CA PRO A 191 10.25 -19.13 6.59
C PRO A 191 10.59 -19.69 7.96
N GLN A 192 9.98 -19.15 9.03
CA GLN A 192 10.23 -19.63 10.40
C GLN A 192 9.20 -20.67 10.87
N ARG A 193 7.90 -20.44 10.67
CA ARG A 193 6.85 -21.33 11.17
C ARG A 193 5.58 -21.33 10.31
N SER A 194 5.19 -22.50 9.81
CA SER A 194 3.91 -22.67 9.10
C SER A 194 3.27 -24.03 9.43
N LYS A 195 1.94 -24.09 9.38
CA LYS A 195 1.20 -25.37 9.45
C LYS A 195 1.11 -26.07 8.10
N SER A 196 1.06 -25.32 6.99
CA SER A 196 1.03 -25.84 5.62
C SER A 196 1.82 -24.92 4.69
N ILE A 197 2.73 -25.49 3.89
CA ILE A 197 3.62 -24.78 2.97
C ILE A 197 3.45 -25.36 1.58
N PHE A 198 3.11 -24.51 0.62
CA PHE A 198 3.20 -24.80 -0.80
C PHE A 198 4.13 -23.77 -1.46
N PHE A 199 5.27 -24.24 -1.92
CA PHE A 199 6.35 -23.40 -2.44
C PHE A 199 6.86 -23.98 -3.75
N ILE A 200 6.69 -23.22 -4.84
CA ILE A 200 7.23 -23.57 -6.15
C ILE A 200 8.15 -22.44 -6.58
N VAL A 201 9.43 -22.74 -6.78
CA VAL A 201 10.35 -21.83 -7.49
C VAL A 201 10.44 -22.34 -8.91
N THR A 202 9.91 -21.56 -9.85
CA THR A 202 10.24 -21.77 -11.25
C THR A 202 11.46 -20.91 -11.56
N HIS A 203 12.62 -21.54 -11.76
CA HIS A 203 13.79 -20.88 -12.33
C HIS A 203 13.67 -20.92 -13.87
N PHE A 204 13.91 -19.77 -14.52
CA PHE A 204 14.32 -19.68 -15.92
C PHE A 204 15.47 -18.70 -15.99
#